data_AF-A0A4U0XDG8-F1
#
_entry.id   AF-A0A4U0XDG8-F1
#
_cell.length_a   1.000
_cell.length_b   1.000
_cell.length_c   1.000
_cell.angle_alpha   90.00
_cell.angle_beta   90.00
_cell.angle_gamma   90.00
#
_symmetry.space_group_name_H-M   'P 1'
#
loop_
_entity.id
_entity.type
_entity.pdbx_description
1 polymer ?
#
loop_
_entity_poly.entity_id
_entity_poly.type
_entity_poly.pdbx_seq_one_letter_code
_entity_poly.pdbx_strand_id
1 'polypeptide(L)'
;MSLQENPGLGGSAHAAFVDLPVLESIAHNLYFLVVQAILWNQTHGKQARPIFLALIERYPDPKSLSKASLEELTELLRPLGLHNIRASRCIALGICWDKDPPTPGRQHRRKGYPRASLAASEDDAYEIGHLPGVGPYALDSFRIFHRDEMRGLAKDWLGTGATGEDFEPEWKRVVPLDKELRAYLKWRWLKEGFVWNEENGNLTAADEGFLAVAARPRDER
;
A
#
# COMPACT_ATOMS: atom_id res chain seq x y z
N MET A 1 34.05 -14.52 0.14
CA MET A 1 32.81 -15.10 -0.44
C MET A 1 31.91 -15.46 0.73
N SER A 2 31.27 -14.44 1.32
CA SER A 2 30.46 -14.60 2.53
C SER A 2 28.99 -14.63 2.12
N LEU A 3 28.34 -15.73 2.47
CA LEU A 3 26.89 -15.90 2.45
C LEU A 3 26.32 -14.94 3.51
N GLN A 4 25.54 -13.95 3.09
CA GLN A 4 24.70 -13.19 4.02
C GLN A 4 23.52 -14.08 4.43
N GLU A 5 23.50 -14.42 5.73
CA GLU A 5 22.39 -15.07 6.39
C GLU A 5 21.16 -14.17 6.34
N ASN A 6 20.04 -14.77 5.92
CA ASN A 6 18.73 -14.13 5.87
C ASN A 6 18.13 -14.22 7.29
N PRO A 7 17.91 -13.11 8.01
CA PRO A 7 17.38 -13.19 9.36
C PRO A 7 15.92 -13.63 9.28
N GLY A 8 15.67 -14.84 9.78
CA GLY A 8 14.34 -15.42 9.86
C GLY A 8 13.37 -14.52 10.62
N LEU A 9 12.26 -14.18 9.96
CA LEU A 9 11.08 -13.55 10.56
C LEU A 9 10.37 -14.56 11.47
N GLY A 10 10.95 -14.82 12.64
CA GLY A 10 10.38 -15.69 13.67
C GLY A 10 10.06 -14.91 14.94
N GLY A 11 8.78 -14.81 15.29
CA GLY A 11 8.34 -14.50 16.67
C GLY A 11 8.04 -13.05 17.03
N SER A 12 8.52 -12.04 16.28
CA SER A 12 8.28 -10.62 16.64
C SER A 12 7.18 -9.91 15.83
N ALA A 13 6.73 -10.48 14.71
CA ALA A 13 5.71 -9.85 13.87
C ALA A 13 4.32 -9.85 14.54
N HIS A 14 4.05 -10.77 15.47
CA HIS A 14 2.71 -10.86 16.07
C HIS A 14 2.40 -9.75 17.08
N ALA A 15 3.44 -9.12 17.67
CA ALA A 15 3.31 -8.11 18.72
C ALA A 15 3.38 -6.66 18.21
N ALA A 16 4.00 -6.40 17.06
CA ALA A 16 4.11 -5.05 16.50
C ALA A 16 2.86 -4.58 15.72
N PHE A 17 1.89 -5.48 15.52
CA PHE A 17 0.73 -5.26 14.66
C PHE A 17 -0.55 -4.89 15.40
N VAL A 18 -0.52 -4.64 16.71
CA VAL A 18 -1.76 -4.50 17.49
C VAL A 18 -2.33 -3.07 17.42
N ASP A 19 -1.50 -2.01 17.37
CA ASP A 19 -2.00 -0.63 17.58
C ASP A 19 -1.62 0.44 16.52
N LEU A 20 -0.96 0.06 15.41
CA LEU A 20 -0.77 0.97 14.26
C LEU A 20 -1.89 0.77 13.21
N PRO A 21 -2.33 1.81 12.47
CA PRO A 21 -3.18 1.61 11.29
C PRO A 21 -2.50 0.59 10.38
N VAL A 22 -3.22 -0.46 9.97
CA VAL A 22 -2.67 -1.58 9.17
C VAL A 22 -1.83 -1.09 8.00
N LEU A 23 -2.23 0.02 7.37
CA LEU A 23 -1.51 0.65 6.27
C LEU A 23 -0.13 1.15 6.68
N GLU A 24 0.03 1.87 7.79
CA GLU A 24 1.35 2.36 8.22
C GLU A 24 2.26 1.21 8.67
N SER A 25 1.72 0.19 9.35
CA SER A 25 2.56 -0.93 9.81
C SER A 25 3.07 -1.80 8.67
N ILE A 26 2.40 -1.80 7.51
CA ILE A 26 2.83 -2.55 6.32
C ILE A 26 3.35 -1.64 5.19
N ALA A 27 3.30 -0.30 5.36
CA ALA A 27 3.67 0.67 4.33
C ALA A 27 5.10 0.53 3.83
N HIS A 28 5.97 -0.13 4.60
CA HIS A 28 7.35 -0.40 4.23
C HIS A 28 7.54 -1.69 3.43
N ASN A 29 6.49 -2.51 3.27
CA ASN A 29 6.54 -3.77 2.53
C ASN A 29 5.57 -3.75 1.34
N LEU A 30 6.13 -3.52 0.16
CA LEU A 30 5.37 -3.38 -1.08
C LEU A 30 4.56 -4.65 -1.42
N TYR A 31 5.11 -5.84 -1.14
CA TYR A 31 4.40 -7.10 -1.35
C TYR A 31 3.16 -7.19 -0.46
N PHE A 32 3.29 -6.85 0.82
CA PHE A 32 2.17 -6.86 1.77
C PHE A 32 1.07 -5.88 1.37
N LEU A 33 1.43 -4.69 0.91
CA LEU A 33 0.50 -3.70 0.42
C LEU A 33 -0.30 -4.19 -0.80
N VAL A 34 0.35 -4.86 -1.76
CA VAL A 34 -0.34 -5.41 -2.94
C VAL A 34 -1.22 -6.61 -2.57
N VAL A 35 -0.79 -7.47 -1.64
CA VAL A 35 -1.62 -8.56 -1.11
C VAL A 35 -2.86 -8.00 -0.41
N GLN A 36 -2.70 -6.99 0.47
CA GLN A 36 -3.81 -6.34 1.15
C GLN A 36 -4.86 -5.81 0.15
N ALA A 37 -4.41 -5.19 -0.96
CA ALA A 37 -5.29 -4.69 -2.00
C ALA A 37 -6.18 -5.78 -2.63
N ILE A 38 -5.67 -7.02 -2.75
CA ILE A 38 -6.47 -8.15 -3.25
C ILE A 38 -7.54 -8.55 -2.23
N LEU A 39 -7.19 -8.55 -0.93
CA LEU A 39 -8.08 -8.98 0.14
C LEU A 39 -9.17 -7.95 0.45
N TRP A 40 -8.87 -6.65 0.38
CA TRP A 40 -9.80 -5.57 0.75
C TRP A 40 -10.81 -5.25 -0.35
N ASN A 41 -10.62 -5.78 -1.55
CA ASN A 41 -11.56 -5.55 -2.65
C ASN A 41 -12.94 -6.13 -2.31
N GLN A 42 -13.90 -5.26 -1.98
CA GLN A 42 -15.24 -5.60 -1.49
C GLN A 42 -15.25 -6.33 -0.13
N THR A 43 -14.30 -6.03 0.76
CA THR A 43 -14.32 -6.54 2.14
C THR A 43 -13.83 -5.51 3.13
N HIS A 44 -14.52 -5.40 4.27
CA HIS A 44 -14.14 -4.49 5.33
C HIS A 44 -12.84 -4.91 6.01
N GLY A 45 -11.95 -3.95 6.28
CA GLY A 45 -10.64 -4.27 6.82
C GLY A 45 -10.63 -4.95 8.18
N LYS A 46 -11.64 -4.68 9.01
CA LYS A 46 -11.81 -5.38 10.30
C LYS A 46 -11.95 -6.90 10.13
N GLN A 47 -12.62 -7.36 9.07
CA GLN A 47 -12.79 -8.79 8.77
C GLN A 47 -11.54 -9.36 8.09
N ALA A 48 -10.93 -8.59 7.19
CA ALA A 48 -9.84 -9.09 6.38
C ALA A 48 -8.47 -9.05 7.09
N ARG A 49 -8.28 -8.24 8.15
CA ARG A 49 -7.04 -8.14 8.95
C ARG A 49 -6.56 -9.47 9.53
N PRO A 50 -7.35 -10.22 10.32
CA PRO A 50 -6.86 -11.49 10.87
C PRO A 50 -6.46 -12.49 9.78
N ILE A 51 -7.19 -12.52 8.66
CA ILE A 51 -6.90 -13.42 7.54
C ILE A 51 -5.65 -12.97 6.76
N PHE A 52 -5.47 -11.65 6.58
CA PHE A 52 -4.27 -11.08 5.99
C PHE A 52 -3.03 -11.44 6.80
N LEU A 53 -3.07 -11.27 8.14
CA LEU A 53 -1.95 -11.62 9.02
C LEU A 53 -1.60 -13.11 8.91
N ALA A 54 -2.59 -14.00 8.97
CA ALA A 54 -2.37 -15.44 8.80
C ALA A 54 -1.81 -15.79 7.40
N LEU A 55 -2.23 -15.06 6.36
CA LEU A 55 -1.72 -15.26 5.00
C LEU A 55 -0.26 -14.84 4.88
N ILE A 56 0.13 -13.64 5.34
CA ILE A 56 1.51 -13.16 5.23
C ILE A 56 2.46 -13.90 6.19
N GLU A 57 1.95 -14.45 7.29
CA GLU A 57 2.72 -15.34 8.15
C GLU A 57 3.04 -16.66 7.42
N ARG A 58 2.06 -17.23 6.71
CA ARG A 58 2.24 -18.47 5.94
C ARG A 58 3.02 -18.27 4.63
N TYR A 59 2.84 -17.11 3.99
CA TYR A 59 3.43 -16.76 2.70
C TYR A 59 4.12 -15.38 2.76
N PRO A 60 5.26 -15.29 3.46
CA PRO A 60 5.92 -14.00 3.77
C PRO A 60 6.54 -13.31 2.57
N ASP A 61 6.71 -14.01 1.45
CA ASP A 61 7.32 -13.49 0.24
C ASP A 61 6.62 -14.00 -1.03
N PRO A 62 6.80 -13.32 -2.19
CA PRO A 62 6.13 -13.71 -3.43
C PRO A 62 6.44 -15.13 -3.90
N LYS A 63 7.65 -15.62 -3.64
CA LYS A 63 8.08 -16.96 -4.04
C LYS A 63 7.34 -18.03 -3.26
N SER A 64 7.16 -17.85 -1.95
CA SER A 64 6.33 -18.73 -1.12
C SER A 64 4.87 -18.71 -1.57
N LEU A 65 4.31 -17.54 -1.89
CA LEU A 65 2.93 -17.40 -2.38
C LEU A 65 2.75 -18.05 -3.76
N SER A 66 3.76 -18.00 -4.63
CA SER A 66 3.73 -18.63 -5.96
C SER A 66 3.57 -20.16 -5.90
N LYS A 67 3.97 -20.77 -4.79
CA LYS A 67 3.93 -22.22 -4.55
C LYS A 67 2.77 -22.66 -3.66
N ALA A 68 1.91 -21.71 -3.26
CA ALA A 68 0.78 -22.00 -2.38
C ALA A 68 -0.17 -23.02 -3.02
N SER A 69 -0.68 -23.95 -2.21
CA SER A 69 -1.78 -24.81 -2.64
C SER A 69 -3.04 -23.95 -2.84
N LEU A 70 -3.66 -24.06 -4.03
CA LEU A 70 -4.90 -23.35 -4.32
C LEU A 70 -6.00 -23.74 -3.33
N GLU A 71 -6.08 -25.02 -2.95
CA GLU A 71 -7.07 -25.51 -2.00
C GLU A 71 -6.87 -24.90 -0.62
N GLU A 72 -5.66 -24.98 -0.06
CA GLU A 72 -5.37 -24.45 1.28
C GLU A 72 -5.54 -22.93 1.36
N LEU A 73 -5.11 -22.21 0.32
CA LEU A 73 -5.27 -20.75 0.27
C LEU A 73 -6.74 -20.36 0.12
N THR A 74 -7.52 -21.16 -0.61
CA THR A 74 -8.97 -20.97 -0.72
C THR A 74 -9.66 -21.15 0.63
N GLU A 75 -9.30 -22.19 1.38
CA GLU A 75 -9.83 -22.42 2.73
C GLU A 75 -9.49 -21.27 3.68
N LEU A 76 -8.24 -20.79 3.65
CA LEU A 76 -7.81 -19.65 4.46
C LEU A 76 -8.62 -18.39 4.15
N LEU A 77 -8.91 -18.15 2.87
CA LEU A 77 -9.62 -16.95 2.41
C LEU A 77 -11.15 -17.07 2.49
N ARG A 78 -11.69 -18.27 2.76
CA ARG A 78 -13.13 -18.57 2.77
C ARG A 78 -13.96 -17.56 3.57
N PRO A 79 -13.55 -17.11 4.78
CA PRO A 79 -14.34 -16.18 5.59
C PRO A 79 -14.57 -14.81 4.95
N LEU A 80 -13.73 -14.41 3.99
CA LEU A 80 -13.80 -13.09 3.37
C LEU A 80 -14.77 -13.02 2.18
N GLY A 81 -15.29 -14.16 1.73
CA GLY A 81 -15.99 -14.27 0.45
C GLY A 81 -15.05 -14.11 -0.75
N LEU A 82 -15.56 -14.38 -1.97
CA LEU A 82 -14.80 -14.36 -3.23
C LEU A 82 -13.49 -15.18 -3.18
N HIS A 83 -13.42 -16.17 -2.29
CA HIS A 83 -12.20 -16.87 -1.90
C HIS A 83 -11.51 -17.56 -3.08
N ASN A 84 -12.27 -18.21 -3.97
CA ASN A 84 -11.72 -18.86 -5.17
C ASN A 84 -10.97 -17.88 -6.07
N ILE A 85 -11.59 -16.71 -6.33
CA ILE A 85 -11.00 -15.66 -7.18
C ILE A 85 -9.81 -15.04 -6.49
N ARG A 86 -9.89 -14.78 -5.17
CA ARG A 86 -8.79 -14.21 -4.39
C ARG A 86 -7.60 -15.14 -4.30
N ALA A 87 -7.80 -16.42 -3.99
CA ALA A 87 -6.75 -17.42 -3.92
C ALA A 87 -6.01 -17.53 -5.27
N SER A 88 -6.77 -17.66 -6.36
CA SER A 88 -6.22 -17.69 -7.72
C SER A 88 -5.43 -16.41 -8.04
N ARG A 89 -5.94 -15.23 -7.64
CA ARG A 89 -5.28 -13.94 -7.84
C ARG A 89 -3.97 -13.84 -7.05
N CYS A 90 -3.96 -14.28 -5.79
CA CYS A 90 -2.79 -14.28 -4.93
C CYS A 90 -1.69 -15.19 -5.49
N ILE A 91 -2.03 -16.40 -5.93
CA ILE A 91 -1.04 -17.30 -6.56
C ILE A 91 -0.51 -16.68 -7.85
N ALA A 92 -1.38 -16.12 -8.70
CA ALA A 92 -0.96 -15.43 -9.91
C ALA A 92 -0.05 -14.23 -9.62
N LEU A 93 -0.34 -13.46 -8.56
CA LEU A 93 0.52 -12.39 -8.07
C LEU A 93 1.90 -12.93 -7.70
N GLY A 94 1.97 -13.99 -6.87
CA GLY A 94 3.22 -14.62 -6.46
C GLY A 94 4.06 -15.09 -7.65
N ILE A 95 3.43 -15.81 -8.60
CA ILE A 95 4.10 -16.29 -9.83
C ILE A 95 4.63 -15.12 -10.66
N CYS A 96 3.81 -14.09 -10.89
CA CYS A 96 4.20 -12.96 -11.72
C CYS A 96 5.32 -12.15 -11.06
N TRP A 97 5.28 -11.96 -9.75
CA TRP A 97 6.27 -11.20 -9.00
C TRP A 97 7.60 -11.96 -8.87
N ASP A 98 7.57 -13.27 -8.61
CA ASP A 98 8.79 -14.09 -8.56
C ASP A 98 9.51 -14.10 -9.92
N LYS A 99 8.74 -14.10 -11.02
CA LYS A 99 9.27 -14.03 -12.38
C LYS A 99 9.72 -12.62 -12.80
N ASP A 100 8.96 -11.61 -12.44
CA ASP A 100 9.12 -10.23 -12.90
C ASP A 100 8.84 -9.25 -11.76
N PRO A 101 9.78 -9.11 -10.79
CA PRO A 101 9.55 -8.28 -9.62
C PRO A 101 9.49 -6.79 -9.98
N PRO A 102 8.71 -5.97 -9.26
CA PRO A 102 8.77 -4.51 -9.37
C PRO A 102 10.21 -4.03 -9.25
N THR A 103 10.67 -3.28 -10.25
CA THR A 103 12.06 -2.85 -10.39
C THR A 103 12.10 -1.35 -10.65
N PRO A 104 12.96 -0.57 -9.95
CA PRO A 104 13.15 0.85 -10.21
C PRO A 104 13.32 1.16 -11.71
N GLY A 105 12.56 2.14 -12.20
CA GLY A 105 12.61 2.58 -13.61
C GLY A 105 11.91 1.65 -14.61
N ARG A 106 11.41 0.47 -14.20
CA ARG A 106 10.66 -0.44 -15.07
C ARG A 106 9.17 -0.30 -14.83
N GLN A 107 8.53 0.54 -15.64
CA GLN A 107 7.13 0.93 -15.45
C GLN A 107 6.21 0.31 -16.50
N HIS A 108 4.98 0.01 -16.07
CA HIS A 108 3.95 -0.59 -16.90
C HIS A 108 2.74 0.33 -16.98
N ARG A 109 2.31 0.65 -18.21
CA ARG A 109 1.18 1.56 -18.45
C ARG A 109 -0.13 1.01 -17.90
N ARG A 110 -0.92 1.88 -17.28
CA ARG A 110 -2.23 1.59 -16.70
C ARG A 110 -3.30 2.50 -17.28
N LYS A 111 -3.88 2.08 -18.41
CA LYS A 111 -4.94 2.84 -19.08
C LYS A 111 -6.11 3.14 -18.12
N GLY A 112 -6.53 4.41 -18.09
CA GLY A 112 -7.64 4.87 -17.25
C GLY A 112 -7.28 5.01 -15.77
N TYR A 113 -5.99 5.03 -15.43
CA TYR A 113 -5.49 5.37 -14.11
C TYR A 113 -4.28 6.34 -14.22
N PRO A 114 -4.26 7.45 -13.46
CA PRO A 114 -5.26 7.85 -12.47
C PRO A 114 -6.61 8.15 -13.15
N ARG A 115 -7.72 8.01 -12.43
CA ARG A 115 -9.10 8.05 -12.97
C ARG A 115 -9.56 9.45 -13.43
N ALA A 116 -8.64 10.25 -14.00
CA ALA A 116 -8.61 11.70 -14.09
C ALA A 116 -8.18 12.34 -12.76
N SER A 117 -6.87 12.49 -12.57
CA SER A 117 -6.33 13.55 -11.71
C SER A 117 -6.42 14.89 -12.47
N LEU A 118 -6.41 16.01 -11.77
CA LEU A 118 -6.15 17.36 -12.35
C LEU A 118 -4.77 17.48 -13.05
N ALA A 119 -4.04 16.38 -13.17
CA ALA A 119 -2.73 16.26 -13.78
C ALA A 119 -2.60 14.87 -14.42
N ALA A 120 -3.39 14.59 -15.46
CA ALA A 120 -3.10 13.47 -16.36
C ALA A 120 -1.77 13.81 -17.07
N SER A 121 -0.65 13.45 -16.45
CA SER A 121 0.67 13.51 -17.08
C SER A 121 0.84 12.35 -18.04
N GLU A 122 1.73 12.46 -19.03
CA GLU A 122 2.12 11.37 -19.95
C GLU A 122 2.66 10.10 -19.22
N ASP A 123 2.86 10.19 -17.91
CA ASP A 123 3.43 9.21 -16.98
C ASP A 123 2.38 8.24 -16.34
N ASP A 124 1.46 7.70 -17.14
CA ASP A 124 0.48 6.67 -16.72
C ASP A 124 1.11 5.27 -16.49
N ALA A 125 2.38 5.22 -16.07
CA ALA A 125 3.14 3.99 -15.91
C ALA A 125 3.66 3.83 -14.48
N TYR A 126 3.58 2.60 -13.98
CA TYR A 126 3.90 2.27 -12.58
C TYR A 126 4.67 0.97 -12.49
N GLU A 127 5.59 0.87 -11.54
CA GLU A 127 6.51 -0.26 -11.34
C GLU A 127 5.79 -1.54 -10.89
N ILE A 128 4.56 -1.41 -10.39
CA ILE A 128 3.67 -2.52 -10.04
C ILE A 128 2.57 -2.76 -11.07
N GLY A 129 2.56 -2.01 -12.18
CA GLY A 129 1.41 -1.96 -13.09
C GLY A 129 1.09 -3.29 -13.79
N HIS A 130 2.07 -4.17 -14.01
CA HIS A 130 1.88 -5.50 -14.60
C HIS A 130 1.33 -6.55 -13.65
N LEU A 131 1.40 -6.30 -12.34
CA LEU A 131 1.10 -7.34 -11.36
C LEU A 131 -0.40 -7.69 -11.30
N PRO A 132 -0.75 -8.99 -11.24
CA PRO A 132 -2.13 -9.42 -11.03
C PRO A 132 -2.73 -8.85 -9.74
N GLY A 133 -3.97 -8.35 -9.83
CA GLY A 133 -4.66 -7.79 -8.66
C GLY A 133 -4.34 -6.32 -8.38
N VAL A 134 -3.35 -5.72 -9.05
CA VAL A 134 -3.13 -4.27 -8.97
C VAL A 134 -4.26 -3.55 -9.69
N GLY A 135 -5.08 -2.83 -8.92
CA GLY A 135 -6.14 -1.92 -9.39
C GLY A 135 -5.92 -0.51 -8.84
N PRO A 136 -6.92 0.40 -8.98
CA PRO A 136 -6.79 1.79 -8.53
C PRO A 136 -6.38 1.92 -7.06
N TYR A 137 -6.96 1.13 -6.15
CA TYR A 137 -6.56 1.12 -4.75
C TYR A 137 -5.08 0.77 -4.55
N ALA A 138 -4.61 -0.32 -5.17
CA ALA A 138 -3.20 -0.73 -5.06
C ALA A 138 -2.25 0.33 -5.63
N LEU A 139 -2.64 0.99 -6.73
CA LEU A 139 -1.85 2.05 -7.34
C LEU A 139 -1.84 3.32 -6.49
N ASP A 140 -2.98 3.71 -5.91
CA ASP A 140 -3.05 4.84 -4.98
C ASP A 140 -2.17 4.56 -3.75
N SER A 141 -2.28 3.37 -3.15
CA SER A 141 -1.43 2.95 -2.04
C SER A 141 0.05 2.96 -2.43
N PHE A 142 0.43 2.46 -3.60
CA PHE A 142 1.81 2.50 -4.08
C PHE A 142 2.32 3.94 -4.27
N ARG A 143 1.51 4.81 -4.88
CA ARG A 143 1.83 6.24 -5.05
C ARG A 143 2.01 6.94 -3.70
N ILE A 144 1.21 6.58 -2.70
CA ILE A 144 1.31 7.15 -1.37
C ILE A 144 2.55 6.67 -0.64
N PHE A 145 2.88 5.37 -0.67
CA PHE A 145 3.85 4.79 0.27
C PHE A 145 5.20 4.38 -0.34
N HIS A 146 5.28 4.13 -1.64
CA HIS A 146 6.47 3.51 -2.25
C HIS A 146 7.01 4.19 -3.51
N ARG A 147 6.22 5.03 -4.20
CA ARG A 147 6.63 5.52 -5.52
C ARG A 147 7.90 6.37 -5.49
N ASP A 148 8.08 7.20 -4.46
CA ASP A 148 9.27 8.04 -4.35
C ASP A 148 10.54 7.20 -4.05
N GLU A 149 10.41 6.19 -3.18
CA GLU A 149 11.49 5.22 -2.89
C GLU A 149 11.84 4.40 -4.13
N MET A 150 10.83 3.89 -4.83
CA MET A 150 11.01 3.11 -6.06
C MET A 150 11.65 3.91 -7.20
N ARG A 151 11.46 5.24 -7.22
CA ARG A 151 12.12 6.14 -8.18
C ARG A 151 13.50 6.61 -7.71
N GLY A 152 13.91 6.26 -6.50
CA GLY A 152 15.16 6.73 -5.89
C GLY A 152 15.17 8.24 -5.60
N LEU A 153 13.99 8.86 -5.49
CA LEU A 153 13.87 10.31 -5.27
C LEU A 153 13.95 10.69 -3.79
N ALA A 154 13.50 9.79 -2.91
CA ALA A 154 13.54 9.92 -1.45
C ALA A 154 13.71 8.54 -0.78
N LYS A 155 14.04 8.51 0.51
CA LYS A 155 14.18 7.26 1.28
C LYS A 155 12.85 6.68 1.77
N ASP A 156 11.82 7.52 1.82
CA ASP A 156 10.48 7.17 2.24
C ASP A 156 9.48 8.09 1.54
N TRP A 157 8.19 7.83 1.73
CA TRP A 157 7.15 8.69 1.18
C TRP A 157 7.01 10.04 1.88
N LEU A 158 7.72 10.29 2.99
CA LEU A 158 7.71 11.59 3.65
C LEU A 158 8.70 12.57 3.01
N GLY A 159 9.54 12.09 2.09
CA GLY A 159 10.56 12.89 1.44
C GLY A 159 11.89 12.94 2.20
N THR A 160 12.11 12.03 3.14
CA THR A 160 13.37 11.97 3.88
C THR A 160 14.53 11.74 2.92
N GLY A 161 15.53 12.62 2.94
CA GLY A 161 16.70 12.52 2.06
C GLY A 161 16.39 12.76 0.58
N ALA A 162 15.38 13.58 0.29
CA ALA A 162 15.04 13.98 -1.07
C ALA A 162 16.24 14.55 -1.84
N THR A 163 16.30 14.23 -3.12
CA THR A 163 17.46 14.55 -4.00
C THR A 163 17.36 15.91 -4.70
N GLY A 164 16.20 16.56 -4.71
CA GLY A 164 15.96 17.84 -5.39
C GLY A 164 15.41 18.92 -4.45
N GLU A 165 15.80 20.18 -4.69
CA GLU A 165 15.34 21.34 -3.89
C GLU A 165 13.83 21.58 -4.05
N ASP A 166 13.27 21.33 -5.24
CA ASP A 166 11.84 21.43 -5.54
C ASP A 166 11.10 20.09 -5.40
N PHE A 167 11.65 19.13 -4.66
CA PHE A 167 11.01 17.83 -4.49
C PHE A 167 9.71 17.94 -3.69
N GLU A 168 8.62 17.50 -4.31
CA GLU A 168 7.35 17.29 -3.63
C GLU A 168 7.03 15.78 -3.57
N PRO A 169 6.81 15.22 -2.36
CA PRO A 169 6.41 13.83 -2.21
C PRO A 169 5.17 13.44 -3.03
N GLU A 170 5.17 12.24 -3.61
CA GLU A 170 4.09 11.75 -4.48
C GLU A 170 2.73 11.72 -3.80
N TRP A 171 2.67 11.37 -2.51
CA TRP A 171 1.40 11.30 -1.78
C TRP A 171 0.62 12.63 -1.80
N LYS A 172 1.30 13.78 -1.92
CA LYS A 172 0.66 15.10 -1.99
C LYS A 172 -0.19 15.28 -3.26
N ARG A 173 0.06 14.49 -4.31
CA ARG A 173 -0.65 14.50 -5.60
C ARG A 173 -1.68 13.37 -5.75
N VAL A 174 -1.94 12.60 -4.70
CA VAL A 174 -2.88 11.46 -4.76
C VAL A 174 -4.26 11.89 -4.24
N VAL A 175 -5.29 11.62 -5.04
CA VAL A 175 -6.71 11.85 -4.67
C VAL A 175 -7.46 10.53 -4.83
N PRO A 176 -7.41 9.63 -3.83
CA PRO A 176 -7.98 8.30 -3.92
C PRO A 176 -9.50 8.33 -3.68
N LEU A 177 -10.19 7.29 -4.15
CA LEU A 177 -11.62 7.07 -3.83
C LEU A 177 -11.81 6.20 -2.58
N ASP A 178 -10.76 5.49 -2.16
CA ASP A 178 -10.84 4.58 -1.03
C ASP A 178 -10.94 5.35 0.31
N LYS A 179 -11.83 4.88 1.19
CA LYS A 179 -12.14 5.55 2.45
C LYS A 179 -10.99 5.48 3.45
N GLU A 180 -10.23 4.39 3.49
CA GLU A 180 -9.10 4.25 4.41
C GLU A 180 -7.93 5.13 3.95
N LEU A 181 -7.66 5.17 2.64
CA LEU A 181 -6.65 6.07 2.05
C LEU A 181 -7.04 7.55 2.22
N ARG A 182 -8.31 7.92 2.03
CA ARG A 182 -8.82 9.28 2.31
C ARG A 182 -8.63 9.65 3.76
N ALA A 183 -8.96 8.75 4.69
CA ALA A 183 -8.76 9.00 6.12
C ALA A 183 -7.28 9.17 6.47
N TYR A 184 -6.39 8.38 5.84
CA TYR A 184 -4.94 8.55 5.97
C TYR A 184 -4.48 9.92 5.47
N LEU A 185 -4.84 10.30 4.24
CA LEU A 185 -4.41 11.58 3.64
C LEU A 185 -4.96 12.79 4.38
N LYS A 186 -6.22 12.77 4.86
CA LYS A 186 -6.77 13.81 5.73
C LYS A 186 -5.90 14.03 6.96
N TRP A 187 -5.54 12.94 7.65
CA TRP A 187 -4.68 13.01 8.81
C TRP A 187 -3.27 13.49 8.45
N ARG A 188 -2.68 13.00 7.36
CA ARG A 188 -1.34 13.37 6.92
C ARG A 188 -1.25 14.85 6.54
N TRP A 189 -2.23 15.38 5.81
CA TRP A 189 -2.31 16.81 5.49
C TRP A 189 -2.54 17.67 6.73
N LEU A 190 -3.32 17.19 7.71
CA LEU A 190 -3.48 17.89 8.99
C LEU A 190 -2.14 18.02 9.75
N LYS A 191 -1.25 17.03 9.65
CA LYS A 191 0.11 17.14 10.20
C LYS A 191 0.97 18.19 9.50
N GLU A 192 0.67 18.52 8.25
CA GLU A 192 1.28 19.62 7.49
C GLU A 192 0.58 20.97 7.75
N GLY A 193 -0.47 21.00 8.58
CA GLY A 193 -1.23 22.21 8.90
C GLY A 193 -2.36 22.55 7.93
N PHE A 194 -2.84 21.57 7.14
CA PHE A 194 -3.89 21.77 6.15
C PHE A 194 -5.09 20.86 6.37
N VAL A 195 -6.30 21.40 6.14
CA VAL A 195 -7.50 20.63 5.90
C VAL A 195 -7.56 20.31 4.41
N TRP A 196 -7.52 19.02 4.07
CA TRP A 196 -7.51 18.52 2.70
C TRP A 196 -8.90 18.07 2.24
N ASN A 197 -9.30 18.52 1.05
CA ASN A 197 -10.55 18.13 0.40
C ASN A 197 -10.35 16.83 -0.40
N GLU A 198 -11.05 15.76 0.00
CA GLU A 198 -10.91 14.43 -0.58
C GLU A 198 -11.53 14.25 -1.98
N GLU A 199 -12.30 15.23 -2.46
CA GLU A 199 -12.96 15.18 -3.77
C GLU A 199 -12.08 15.81 -4.86
N ASN A 200 -11.37 16.90 -4.54
CA ASN A 200 -10.62 17.68 -5.52
C ASN A 200 -9.14 17.92 -5.16
N GLY A 201 -8.71 17.56 -3.96
CA GLY A 201 -7.34 17.73 -3.49
C GLY A 201 -7.01 19.12 -2.94
N ASN A 202 -7.96 20.05 -2.90
CA ASN A 202 -7.74 21.43 -2.44
C ASN A 202 -7.36 21.48 -0.96
N LEU A 203 -6.54 22.47 -0.62
CA LEU A 203 -6.03 22.69 0.73
C LEU A 203 -6.55 24.00 1.30
N THR A 204 -6.94 23.98 2.57
CA THR A 204 -7.19 25.20 3.37
C THR A 204 -6.35 25.14 4.64
N ALA A 205 -5.87 26.28 5.13
CA ALA A 205 -5.14 26.31 6.41
C ALA A 205 -5.98 25.74 7.55
N ALA A 206 -5.40 24.88 8.36
CA ALA A 206 -6.03 24.35 9.57
C ALA A 206 -6.01 25.40 10.69
N ASP A 207 -7.12 25.53 11.41
CA ASP A 207 -7.16 26.33 12.64
C ASP A 207 -6.56 25.57 13.84
N GLU A 208 -6.43 26.26 14.98
CA GLU A 208 -5.88 25.69 16.21
C GLU A 208 -6.65 24.44 16.70
N GLY A 209 -7.96 24.37 16.46
CA GLY A 209 -8.80 23.23 16.82
C GLY A 209 -8.46 21.97 16.01
N PHE A 210 -8.28 22.11 14.71
CA PHE A 210 -7.86 21.01 13.83
C PHE A 210 -6.42 20.56 14.10
N LEU A 211 -5.52 21.49 14.41
CA LEU A 211 -4.13 21.18 14.78
C LEU A 211 -4.07 20.38 16.10
N ALA A 212 -4.91 20.72 17.09
CA ALA A 212 -5.02 19.95 18.32
C ALA A 212 -5.52 18.52 18.08
N VAL A 213 -6.42 18.30 17.11
CA VAL A 213 -6.85 16.97 16.67
C VAL A 213 -5.73 16.20 15.97
N ALA A 214 -4.90 16.87 15.18
CA ALA A 214 -3.74 16.26 14.53
C ALA A 214 -2.70 15.77 15.53
N ALA A 215 -2.53 16.46 16.67
CA ALA A 215 -1.57 16.12 17.71
C ALA A 215 -1.92 14.83 18.48
N ARG A 216 -3.20 14.43 18.54
CA ARG A 216 -3.63 13.21 19.22
C ARG A 216 -3.27 11.95 18.43
N PRO A 217 -2.74 10.89 19.07
CA PRO A 217 -2.56 9.61 18.41
C PRO A 217 -3.93 9.06 17.93
N ARG A 218 -3.93 8.32 16.82
CA ARG A 218 -5.16 8.00 16.05
C ARG A 218 -6.00 6.89 16.69
N ASP A 219 -5.40 6.09 17.56
CA ASP A 219 -6.02 5.07 18.41
C ASP A 219 -6.93 5.64 19.51
N GLU A 220 -6.73 6.92 19.88
CA GLU A 220 -7.55 7.65 20.87
C GLU A 220 -8.75 8.40 20.26
N ARG A 221 -9.09 8.17 18.98
CA ARG A 221 -10.14 8.88 18.24
C ARG A 221 -11.29 8.00 17.73
#